data_AF-A0A842LIF8-F1
#
_entry.id   AF-A0A842LIF8-F1
#
_cell.length_a   1.000
_cell.length_b   1.000
_cell.length_c   1.000
_cell.angle_alpha   90.00
_cell.angle_beta   90.00
_cell.angle_gamma   90.00
#
_symmetry.space_group_name_H-M   'P 1'
#
loop_
_entity.id
_entity.type
_entity.pdbx_description
1 polymer ?
#
loop_
_entity_poly.entity_id
_entity_poly.type
_entity_poly.pdbx_seq_one_letter_code
_entity_poly.pdbx_strand_id
1 'polypeptide(L)'
;MTEKIPYPVESLPEQYISPFGGYSAELDKWEIGISREALLENTKIVPFVDEVLLRKFESTGYPLIFRRPFSIVPLTEATPEAMMISRNGEVVLSERLLEKMPVYLKKIKIGDLLVISNISKINFRESLMRILRRESDSF
;
A
#
# COMPACT_ATOMS: atom_id res chain seq x y z
N MET A 1 15.92 -7.20 -24.51
CA MET A 1 15.50 -7.86 -23.26
C MET A 1 14.93 -6.75 -22.40
N THR A 2 13.63 -6.73 -22.17
CA THR A 2 13.03 -5.77 -21.22
C THR A 2 13.53 -6.16 -19.83
N GLU A 3 14.21 -5.26 -19.15
CA GLU A 3 14.69 -5.49 -17.79
C GLU A 3 13.45 -5.71 -16.90
N LYS A 4 13.44 -6.82 -16.15
CA LYS A 4 12.29 -7.17 -15.31
C LYS A 4 12.12 -6.11 -14.23
N ILE A 5 10.90 -5.64 -14.03
CA ILE A 5 10.61 -4.67 -12.96
C ILE A 5 10.81 -5.36 -11.59
N PRO A 6 11.72 -4.86 -10.73
CA PRO A 6 12.15 -5.61 -9.54
C PRO A 6 11.13 -5.63 -8.40
N TYR A 7 10.20 -4.69 -8.33
CA TYR A 7 9.22 -4.57 -7.25
C TYR A 7 7.78 -4.56 -7.79
N PRO A 8 6.78 -4.79 -6.93
CA PRO A 8 6.86 -5.28 -5.55
C PRO A 8 7.39 -6.72 -5.46
N VAL A 9 8.03 -7.12 -4.36
CA VAL A 9 8.46 -8.51 -4.12
C VAL A 9 7.53 -9.18 -3.11
N GLU A 10 6.92 -10.31 -3.45
CA GLU A 10 6.12 -11.10 -2.51
C GLU A 10 7.03 -11.68 -1.41
N SER A 11 6.78 -11.27 -0.16
CA SER A 11 7.57 -11.67 1.02
C SER A 11 6.89 -12.76 1.85
N LEU A 12 5.56 -12.71 1.89
CA LEU A 12 4.65 -13.71 2.45
C LEU A 12 3.41 -13.74 1.54
N PRO A 13 2.57 -14.78 1.60
CA PRO A 13 1.33 -14.80 0.83
C PRO A 13 0.52 -13.51 1.04
N GLU A 14 0.18 -12.82 -0.05
CA GLU A 14 -0.60 -11.57 -0.04
C GLU A 14 0.11 -10.37 0.64
N GLN A 15 1.41 -10.49 0.93
CA GLN A 15 2.24 -9.42 1.48
C GLN A 15 3.45 -9.14 0.59
N TYR A 16 3.51 -7.91 0.10
CA TYR A 16 4.54 -7.44 -0.82
C TYR A 16 5.43 -6.39 -0.18
N ILE A 17 6.66 -6.27 -0.67
CA ILE A 17 7.61 -5.24 -0.27
C ILE A 17 7.97 -4.42 -1.49
N SER A 18 7.89 -3.10 -1.38
CA SER A 18 8.34 -2.18 -2.43
C SER A 18 8.90 -0.90 -1.82
N PRO A 19 9.96 -0.30 -2.39
CA PRO A 19 10.45 1.01 -1.98
C PRO A 19 9.39 2.09 -2.18
N PHE A 20 9.39 3.09 -1.31
CA PHE A 20 8.64 4.32 -1.51
C PHE A 20 9.30 5.20 -2.57
N GLY A 21 8.57 5.53 -3.63
CA GLY A 21 9.08 6.30 -4.78
C GLY A 21 8.90 7.80 -4.62
N GLY A 22 7.85 8.24 -3.93
CA GLY A 22 7.54 9.66 -3.79
C GLY A 22 6.04 9.95 -3.75
N TYR A 23 5.68 11.20 -3.98
CA TYR A 23 4.29 11.66 -4.00
C TYR A 23 3.89 12.13 -5.40
N SER A 24 2.61 12.03 -5.74
CA SER A 24 2.04 12.63 -6.95
C SER A 24 0.67 13.25 -6.67
N ALA A 25 0.37 14.35 -7.37
CA ALA A 25 -0.92 15.03 -7.32
C ALA A 25 -2.02 14.28 -8.10
N GLU A 26 -1.63 13.32 -8.94
CA GLU A 26 -2.52 12.53 -9.82
C GLU A 26 -3.31 11.46 -9.05
N LEU A 27 -2.96 11.19 -7.79
CA LEU A 27 -3.61 10.21 -6.92
C LEU A 27 -4.52 10.88 -5.89
N ASP A 28 -5.67 10.28 -5.60
CA ASP A 28 -6.51 10.72 -4.49
C ASP A 28 -5.96 10.27 -3.12
N LYS A 29 -6.45 10.89 -2.05
CA LYS A 29 -5.85 10.84 -0.71
C LYS A 29 -5.62 9.43 -0.16
N TRP A 30 -6.46 8.47 -0.49
CA TRP A 30 -6.35 7.08 0.00
C TRP A 30 -6.05 6.10 -1.13
N GLU A 31 -5.37 6.60 -2.16
CA GLU A 31 -4.85 5.80 -3.26
C GLU A 31 -3.34 5.69 -3.17
N ILE A 32 -2.83 4.56 -3.65
CA ILE A 32 -1.41 4.37 -3.91
C ILE A 32 -1.23 3.99 -5.37
N GLY A 33 -0.19 4.54 -5.99
CA GLY A 33 0.21 4.21 -7.34
C GLY A 33 1.33 3.19 -7.35
N ILE A 34 1.22 2.18 -8.21
CA ILE A 34 2.31 1.29 -8.59
C ILE A 34 2.22 1.09 -10.11
N SER A 35 3.37 1.00 -10.81
CA SER A 35 3.40 0.66 -12.25
C SER A 35 2.44 -0.51 -12.56
N ARG A 36 1.64 -0.34 -13.62
CA ARG A 36 0.72 -1.39 -14.08
C ARG A 36 1.45 -2.69 -14.40
N GLU A 37 2.59 -2.58 -15.07
CA GLU A 37 3.45 -3.70 -15.45
C GLU A 37 3.97 -4.40 -14.19
N ALA A 38 4.44 -3.63 -13.20
CA ALA A 38 4.91 -4.16 -11.91
C ALA A 38 3.83 -4.95 -11.17
N LEU A 39 2.59 -4.44 -11.15
CA LEU A 39 1.46 -5.12 -10.52
C LEU A 39 1.13 -6.44 -11.21
N LEU A 40 1.11 -6.45 -12.55
CA LEU A 40 0.81 -7.63 -13.37
C LEU A 40 1.89 -8.72 -13.27
N GLU A 41 3.17 -8.33 -13.23
CA GLU A 41 4.29 -9.27 -13.23
C GLU A 41 4.58 -9.85 -11.85
N ASN A 42 4.40 -9.05 -10.80
CA ASN A 42 4.95 -9.37 -9.48
C ASN A 42 3.91 -9.60 -8.38
N THR A 43 2.62 -9.34 -8.63
CA THR A 43 1.59 -9.42 -7.60
C THR A 43 0.35 -10.18 -8.04
N LYS A 44 -0.51 -10.53 -7.07
CA LYS A 44 -1.86 -11.06 -7.31
C LYS A 44 -2.94 -10.02 -7.00
N ILE A 45 -2.54 -8.78 -6.75
CA ILE A 45 -3.42 -7.67 -6.40
C ILE A 45 -4.27 -7.31 -7.61
N VAL A 46 -5.58 -7.19 -7.41
CA VAL A 46 -6.51 -6.67 -8.43
C VAL A 46 -6.71 -5.17 -8.20
N PRO A 47 -6.17 -4.29 -9.06
CA PRO A 47 -6.28 -2.84 -8.86
C PRO A 47 -7.74 -2.39 -8.83
N PHE A 48 -8.03 -1.34 -8.07
CA PHE A 48 -9.39 -0.80 -7.79
C PHE A 48 -10.37 -1.75 -7.08
N VAL A 49 -10.03 -3.03 -6.89
CA VAL A 49 -10.87 -4.03 -6.20
C VAL A 49 -10.25 -4.38 -4.85
N ASP A 50 -8.95 -4.66 -4.84
CA ASP A 50 -8.22 -4.96 -3.63
C ASP A 50 -7.85 -3.69 -2.88
N GLU A 51 -7.96 -3.76 -1.55
CA GLU A 51 -7.47 -2.76 -0.62
C GLU A 51 -6.22 -3.31 0.07
N VAL A 52 -5.29 -2.40 0.39
CA VAL A 52 -4.06 -2.73 1.09
C VAL A 52 -3.85 -1.88 2.32
N LEU A 53 -3.19 -2.47 3.31
CA LEU A 53 -2.58 -1.73 4.40
C LEU A 53 -1.11 -1.49 4.11
N LEU A 54 -0.68 -0.25 4.32
CA LEU A 54 0.73 0.11 4.27
C LEU A 54 1.36 0.17 5.65
N ARG A 55 2.63 -0.22 5.74
CA ARG A 55 3.54 0.17 6.83
C ARG A 55 4.97 0.28 6.34
N LYS A 56 5.77 1.09 7.03
CA LYS A 56 7.22 1.05 6.85
C LYS A 56 7.75 -0.29 7.37
N PHE A 57 8.66 -0.92 6.62
CA PHE A 57 9.22 -2.24 6.93
C PHE A 57 9.80 -2.33 8.34
N GLU A 58 10.57 -1.33 8.75
CA GLU A 58 11.21 -1.24 10.07
C GLU A 58 10.28 -0.75 11.20
N SER A 59 9.02 -0.43 10.90
CA SER A 59 8.08 0.05 11.92
C SER A 59 7.46 -1.13 12.69
N THR A 60 7.62 -1.11 14.01
CA THR A 60 7.15 -2.18 14.92
C THR A 60 5.98 -1.76 15.82
N GLY A 61 5.45 -0.53 15.68
CA GLY A 61 4.69 0.07 16.78
C GLY A 61 3.22 0.45 16.53
N TYR A 62 2.66 0.29 15.32
CA TYR A 62 1.30 0.77 15.05
C TYR A 62 0.30 -0.37 14.85
N PRO A 63 -0.70 -0.54 15.74
CA PRO A 63 -1.71 -1.58 15.62
C PRO A 63 -2.45 -1.50 14.28
N LEU A 64 -2.74 -2.66 13.68
CA LEU A 64 -3.39 -2.77 12.37
C LEU A 64 -4.76 -2.05 12.35
N ILE A 65 -5.46 -2.06 13.48
CA ILE A 65 -6.82 -1.53 13.66
C ILE A 65 -6.93 -0.02 13.41
N PHE A 66 -5.82 0.70 13.58
CA PHE A 66 -5.75 2.14 13.38
C PHE A 66 -5.23 2.53 11.99
N ARG A 67 -4.91 1.54 11.15
CA ARG A 67 -4.45 1.78 9.79
C ARG A 67 -5.64 1.94 8.87
N ARG A 68 -5.51 2.87 7.94
CA ARG A 68 -6.52 3.10 6.91
C ARG A 68 -6.16 2.28 5.68
N PRO A 69 -7.11 1.57 5.08
CA PRO A 69 -6.90 0.93 3.79
C PRO A 69 -6.63 1.94 2.69
N PHE A 70 -5.85 1.52 1.71
CA PHE A 70 -5.61 2.22 0.46
C PHE A 70 -6.10 1.40 -0.72
N SER A 71 -6.70 2.08 -1.70
CA SER A 71 -6.94 1.51 -3.02
C SER A 71 -5.63 1.52 -3.83
N ILE A 72 -5.38 0.48 -4.62
CA ILE A 72 -4.27 0.48 -5.58
C ILE A 72 -4.75 0.99 -6.93
N VAL A 73 -4.07 2.01 -7.45
CA VAL A 73 -4.24 2.56 -8.79
C VAL A 73 -3.08 2.07 -9.66
N PRO A 74 -3.34 1.40 -10.78
CA PRO A 74 -2.31 1.01 -11.73
C PRO A 74 -1.87 2.26 -12.49
N LEU A 75 -0.58 2.58 -12.40
CA LEU A 75 -0.02 3.75 -13.08
C LEU A 75 0.16 3.45 -14.56
N THR A 76 -0.33 4.37 -15.39
CA THR A 76 -0.34 4.27 -16.85
C THR A 76 0.00 5.62 -17.48
N GLU A 77 -0.07 5.72 -18.80
CA GLU A 77 0.08 6.99 -19.54
C GLU A 77 -0.93 8.07 -19.11
N ALA A 78 -2.04 7.69 -18.46
CA ALA A 78 -3.01 8.64 -17.90
C ALA A 78 -2.54 9.30 -16.59
N THR A 79 -1.49 8.77 -15.96
CA THR A 79 -0.85 9.28 -14.73
C THR A 79 0.65 9.45 -14.96
N PRO A 80 1.06 10.34 -15.89
CA PRO A 80 2.45 10.44 -16.34
C PRO A 80 3.42 10.84 -15.22
N GLU A 81 3.02 11.71 -14.28
CA GLU A 81 3.89 12.11 -13.17
C GLU A 81 4.18 10.90 -12.26
N ALA A 82 3.14 10.23 -11.80
CA ALA A 82 3.28 9.06 -10.93
C ALA A 82 4.06 7.94 -11.63
N MET A 83 3.84 7.74 -12.92
CA MET A 83 4.54 6.71 -13.70
C MET A 83 6.05 7.00 -13.81
N MET A 84 6.45 8.27 -13.89
CA MET A 84 7.88 8.64 -13.84
C MET A 84 8.53 8.35 -12.48
N ILE A 85 7.74 8.34 -11.40
CA ILE A 85 8.20 8.04 -10.03
C ILE A 85 8.33 6.53 -9.80
N SER A 86 7.43 5.72 -10.38
CA SER A 86 7.35 4.25 -10.20
C SER A 86 8.02 3.45 -11.32
N ARG A 87 9.26 3.79 -11.69
CA ARG A 87 9.96 3.13 -12.83
C ARG A 87 10.31 1.67 -12.58
N ASN A 88 10.54 1.31 -11.32
CA ASN A 88 10.96 -0.01 -10.89
C ASN A 88 9.91 -0.70 -9.99
N GLY A 89 8.68 -0.20 -9.98
CA GLY A 89 7.59 -0.71 -9.15
C GLY A 89 7.53 -0.10 -7.76
N GLU A 90 8.14 1.07 -7.56
CA GLU A 90 8.08 1.86 -6.32
C GLU A 90 6.62 2.24 -5.99
N VAL A 91 6.29 2.32 -4.70
CA VAL A 91 4.99 2.85 -4.24
C VAL A 91 4.98 4.36 -4.33
N VAL A 92 4.00 4.90 -5.03
CA VAL A 92 3.69 6.34 -5.09
C VAL A 92 2.51 6.63 -4.16
N LEU A 93 2.64 7.66 -3.34
CA LEU A 93 1.56 8.11 -2.45
C LEU A 93 0.91 9.39 -3.00
N SER A 94 -0.33 9.66 -2.63
CA SER A 94 -0.95 10.96 -2.96
C SER A 94 -0.30 12.11 -2.20
N GLU A 95 -0.05 13.24 -2.88
CA GLU A 95 0.36 14.49 -2.23
C GLU A 95 -0.67 14.97 -1.19
N ARG A 96 -1.95 14.64 -1.36
CA ARG A 96 -3.03 14.99 -0.42
C ARG A 96 -2.86 14.34 0.96
N LEU A 97 -2.00 13.32 1.07
CA LEU A 97 -1.62 12.74 2.36
C LEU A 97 -0.72 13.66 3.17
N LEU A 98 0.04 14.56 2.54
CA LEU A 98 0.97 15.46 3.23
C LEU A 98 0.27 16.37 4.23
N GLU A 99 -0.97 16.79 3.93
CA GLU A 99 -1.81 17.60 4.84
C GLU A 99 -2.06 16.90 6.18
N LYS A 100 -2.27 15.59 6.15
CA LYS A 100 -2.64 14.79 7.33
C LYS A 100 -2.09 13.37 7.21
N MET A 101 -0.77 13.28 7.25
CA MET A 101 -0.07 12.01 7.08
C MET A 101 -0.39 11.07 8.25
N PRO A 102 -0.80 9.82 7.98
CA PRO A 102 -1.02 8.84 9.04
C PRO A 102 0.25 8.63 9.86
N VAL A 103 0.11 8.48 11.18
CA VAL A 103 1.25 8.37 12.10
C VAL A 103 2.19 7.23 11.72
N TYR A 104 1.66 6.11 11.23
CA TYR A 104 2.42 4.94 10.81
C TYR A 104 3.19 5.10 9.49
N LEU A 105 2.96 6.18 8.74
CA LEU A 105 3.73 6.57 7.56
C LEU A 105 4.51 7.88 7.76
N LYS A 106 4.45 8.48 8.97
CA LYS A 106 5.20 9.71 9.23
C LYS A 106 6.70 9.48 9.04
N LYS A 107 7.37 10.50 8.48
CA LYS A 107 8.82 10.53 8.23
C LYS A 107 9.31 9.48 7.22
N ILE A 108 8.43 8.92 6.40
CA ILE A 108 8.85 8.11 5.27
C ILE A 108 9.70 8.95 4.30
N LYS A 109 10.76 8.37 3.78
CA LYS A 109 11.68 8.97 2.80
C LYS A 109 11.74 8.10 1.56
N ILE A 110 11.99 8.73 0.41
CA ILE A 110 12.20 8.01 -0.85
C ILE A 110 13.27 6.92 -0.64
N GLY A 111 12.97 5.70 -1.10
CA GLY A 111 13.79 4.51 -0.90
C GLY A 111 13.48 3.71 0.37
N ASP A 112 12.71 4.24 1.33
CA ASP A 112 12.25 3.46 2.47
C ASP A 112 11.40 2.28 1.99
N LEU A 113 11.65 1.07 2.50
CA LEU A 113 10.84 -0.08 2.16
C LEU A 113 9.47 0.00 2.84
N LEU A 114 8.43 -0.16 2.03
CA LEU A 114 7.06 -0.32 2.47
C LEU A 114 6.63 -1.78 2.36
N VAL A 115 5.89 -2.22 3.36
CA VAL A 115 5.13 -3.47 3.33
C VAL A 115 3.71 -3.14 2.90
N ILE A 116 3.26 -3.83 1.87
CA ILE A 116 1.93 -3.76 1.27
C ILE A 116 1.22 -5.06 1.62
N SER A 117 0.22 -5.00 2.50
CA SER A 117 -0.55 -6.18 2.89
C SER A 117 -1.93 -6.11 2.27
N ASN A 118 -2.25 -7.02 1.34
CA ASN A 118 -3.60 -7.14 0.77
C ASN A 118 -4.57 -7.62 1.85
N ILE A 119 -5.69 -6.91 2.02
CA ILE A 119 -6.71 -7.23 3.02
C ILE A 119 -8.03 -7.69 2.41
N SER A 120 -8.19 -7.66 1.08
CA SER A 120 -9.47 -7.89 0.39
C SER A 120 -9.95 -9.36 0.31
N LYS A 121 -9.34 -10.27 1.07
CA LYS A 121 -9.89 -11.63 1.31
C LYS A 121 -10.22 -11.92 2.77
N ILE A 122 -9.87 -11.02 3.68
CA ILE A 122 -10.26 -11.14 5.08
C ILE A 122 -11.25 -10.03 5.33
N ASN A 123 -12.47 -10.45 5.66
CA ASN A 123 -13.53 -9.71 6.31
C ASN A 123 -12.98 -8.99 7.58
N PHE A 124 -12.10 -8.00 7.44
CA PHE A 124 -11.29 -7.44 8.53
C PHE A 124 -12.17 -6.69 9.52
N ARG A 125 -13.20 -5.98 9.04
CA ARG A 125 -14.26 -5.44 9.92
C ARG A 125 -14.96 -6.56 10.67
N GLU A 126 -15.31 -7.67 10.02
CA GLU A 126 -15.98 -8.79 10.68
C GLU A 126 -15.08 -9.50 11.71
N SER A 127 -13.81 -9.75 11.39
CA SER A 127 -12.82 -10.34 12.28
C SER A 127 -12.47 -9.42 13.45
N LEU A 128 -12.33 -8.12 13.21
CA LEU A 128 -12.11 -7.11 14.24
C LEU A 128 -13.33 -6.98 15.15
N MET A 129 -14.54 -6.97 14.60
CA MET A 129 -15.78 -6.93 15.37
C MET A 129 -15.99 -8.21 16.19
N ARG A 130 -15.54 -9.38 15.71
CA ARG A 130 -15.55 -10.62 16.50
C ARG A 130 -14.57 -10.57 17.68
N ILE A 131 -13.40 -9.95 17.50
CA ILE A 131 -12.41 -9.79 18.58
C ILE A 131 -12.91 -8.78 19.63
N LEU A 132 -13.41 -7.61 19.18
CA LEU A 132 -13.91 -6.56 20.07
C LEU A 132 -15.16 -6.98 20.87
N ARG A 133 -16.00 -7.86 20.33
CA ARG A 133 -17.15 -8.45 21.05
C ARG A 133 -16.73 -9.42 22.16
N ARG A 134 -15.64 -10.17 21.95
CA ARG A 134 -15.14 -11.12 22.97
C ARG A 134 -14.58 -10.43 24.22
N GLU A 135 -14.04 -9.22 24.08
CA GLU A 135 -13.54 -8.44 25.22
C GLU A 135 -14.65 -7.74 26.01
N SER A 136 -15.84 -7.58 25.43
CA SER A 136 -17.01 -6.98 26.09
C SER A 136 -17.86 -7.99 26.86
N ASP A 137 -17.74 -9.30 26.55
CA ASP A 137 -18.44 -10.40 27.23
C ASP A 137 -17.65 -11.01 28.41
N SER A 138 -16.51 -10.41 28.79
CA SER A 138 -15.63 -10.89 29.87
C SER A 138 -15.62 -9.98 31.13
N PHE A 139 -16.62 -9.11 31.30
CA PHE A 139 -16.86 -8.31 32.50
C PHE A 139 -18.27 -8.51 33.04
#